data_AF-A0A4Q6G4D3-F1
#
_entry.id   AF-A0A4Q6G4D3-F1
#
_cell.length_a   1.000
_cell.length_b   1.000
_cell.length_c   1.000
_cell.angle_alpha   90.00
_cell.angle_beta   90.00
_cell.angle_gamma   90.00
#
_symmetry.space_group_name_H-M   'P 1'
#
loop_
_entity.id
_entity.type
_entity.pdbx_description
1 polymer ?
#
loop_
_entity_poly.entity_id
_entity_poly.type
_entity_poly.pdbx_seq_one_letter_code
_entity_poly.pdbx_strand_id
1 'polypeptide(L)' 'MDYLKVTAKELRSTGDADLKGAVKEIQKQLATIRMDVYTAPAVGVGKSKKLKKTLARILTVANEKSRKKG' A
#
# COMPACT_ATOMS: atom_id res chain seq x y z
N MET A 1 7.15 -7.42 -3.85
CA MET A 1 7.21 -6.93 -2.46
C MET A 1 6.10 -7.61 -1.67
N ASP A 2 6.39 -8.10 -0.46
CA ASP A 2 5.31 -8.48 0.47
C ASP A 2 4.73 -7.20 1.10
N TYR A 3 3.65 -6.70 0.51
CA TYR A 3 2.98 -5.48 0.96
C TYR A 3 2.35 -5.59 2.35
N LEU A 4 2.25 -6.80 2.92
CA LEU A 4 1.74 -7.01 4.28
C LEU A 4 2.83 -6.86 5.34
N LYS A 5 4.11 -6.87 4.94
CA LYS A 5 5.27 -6.81 5.84
C LYS A 5 6.24 -5.67 5.54
N VAL A 6 6.02 -4.89 4.48
CA VAL A 6 6.95 -3.82 4.09
C VAL A 6 7.13 -2.77 5.19
N THR A 7 8.38 -2.39 5.43
CA THR A 7 8.79 -1.42 6.43
C THR A 7 9.03 -0.05 5.81
N ALA A 8 9.00 1.01 6.62
CA ALA A 8 9.30 2.36 6.14
C ALA A 8 10.75 2.50 5.62
N LYS A 9 11.69 1.72 6.16
CA LYS A 9 13.09 1.74 5.72
C LYS A 9 13.22 1.25 4.28
N GLU A 10 12.58 0.13 3.95
CA GLU A 10 12.58 -0.43 2.59
C GLU A 10 11.94 0.52 1.58
N LEU A 11 10.84 1.19 1.97
CA LEU A 11 10.13 2.16 1.13
C LEU A 11 10.99 3.41 0.83
N ARG A 12 11.80 3.84 1.79
CA ARG A 12 12.71 4.99 1.59
C ARG A 12 13.81 4.67 0.58
N SER A 13 14.26 3.42 0.51
CA SER A 13 15.26 2.96 -0.45
C SER A 13 14.70 2.68 -1.86
N THR A 14 13.37 2.65 -2.04
CA THR A 14 12.74 2.35 -3.35
C THR A 14 12.66 3.59 -4.27
N GLY A 15 12.62 3.42 -5.59
CA GLY A 15 12.47 4.53 -6.52
C GLY A 15 11.07 5.18 -6.48
N ASP A 16 10.96 6.45 -6.89
CA ASP A 16 9.65 7.15 -6.94
C ASP A 16 8.64 6.46 -7.88
N ALA A 17 9.13 5.92 -9.01
CA ALA A 17 8.32 5.15 -9.95
C ALA A 17 7.78 3.86 -9.31
N ASP A 18 8.62 3.15 -8.55
CA ASP A 18 8.25 1.91 -7.86
C ASP A 18 7.23 2.18 -6.75
N LEU A 19 7.38 3.28 -6.02
CA LEU A 19 6.40 3.71 -5.02
C LEU A 19 5.03 3.98 -5.66
N LYS A 20 4.99 4.64 -6.83
CA LYS A 20 3.75 4.85 -7.59
C LYS A 20 3.15 3.52 -8.08
N GLY A 21 3.99 2.59 -8.54
CA GLY A 21 3.57 1.24 -8.92
C GLY A 21 2.94 0.49 -7.75
N ALA A 22 3.59 0.52 -6.59
CA ALA A 22 3.11 -0.10 -5.36
C ALA A 22 1.77 0.48 -4.87
N VAL A 23 1.55 1.80 -5.02
CA VAL A 23 0.25 2.43 -4.71
C VAL A 23 -0.87 1.82 -5.57
N LYS A 24 -0.67 1.74 -6.90
CA LYS A 24 -1.67 1.19 -7.82
C LYS A 24 -2.00 -0.27 -7.50
N GLU A 25 -0.97 -1.06 -7.22
CA GLU A 25 -1.13 -2.48 -6.88
C GLU A 25 -1.93 -2.68 -5.58
N ILE A 26 -1.61 -1.92 -4.53
CA ILE A 26 -2.36 -2.00 -3.26
C ILE A 26 -3.80 -1.52 -3.43
N GLN A 27 -4.04 -0.48 -4.23
CA GLN A 27 -5.40 -0.02 -4.54
C GLN A 27 -6.21 -1.08 -5.27
N LYS A 28 -5.60 -1.80 -6.23
CA LYS A 28 -6.23 -2.94 -6.93
C LYS A 28 -6.60 -4.05 -5.95
N GLN A 29 -5.68 -4.44 -5.07
CA GLN A 29 -5.95 -5.47 -4.05
C GLN A 29 -7.05 -5.05 -3.06
N LEU A 30 -7.08 -3.79 -2.66
CA LEU A 30 -8.17 -3.25 -1.83
C LEU A 30 -9.51 -3.26 -2.55
N ALA A 31 -9.53 -3.00 -3.86
CA ALA A 31 -10.75 -3.09 -4.66
C ALA A 31 -11.26 -4.54 -4.75
N THR A 32 -10.37 -5.51 -4.97
CA THR A 32 -10.72 -6.94 -4.94
C THR A 32 -11.31 -7.33 -3.60
N ILE A 33 -10.66 -6.97 -2.48
CA ILE A 33 -11.18 -7.30 -1.15
C ILE A 33 -12.53 -6.64 -0.88
N ARG A 34 -12.79 -5.43 -1.42
CA ARG A 34 -14.11 -4.80 -1.31
C ARG A 34 -15.19 -5.58 -2.06
N MET A 35 -14.87 -6.17 -3.21
CA MET A 35 -15.79 -7.04 -3.94
C MET A 35 -16.00 -8.35 -3.17
N ASP A 36 -14.94 -8.89 -2.55
CA ASP A 36 -15.00 -10.10 -1.74
C ASP A 36 -15.88 -9.96 -0.49
N VAL A 37 -16.12 -8.75 0.03
CA VAL A 37 -17.06 -8.52 1.14
C VAL A 37 -18.48 -8.97 0.77
N TYR A 38 -18.88 -8.88 -0.50
CA TYR A 38 -20.20 -9.29 -0.96
C TYR A 38 -20.33 -10.79 -1.23
N THR A 39 -19.21 -11.48 -1.45
CA THR A 39 -19.19 -12.90 -1.85
C THR A 39 -18.65 -13.83 -0.76
N ALA A 40 -17.80 -13.33 0.14
CA ALA A 40 -17.15 -14.08 1.22
C ALA A 40 -16.75 -13.16 2.41
N PRO A 41 -17.71 -12.69 3.23
CA PRO A 41 -17.52 -11.58 4.19
C PRO A 41 -16.46 -11.80 5.28
N ALA A 42 -16.11 -13.05 5.60
CA ALA A 42 -15.05 -13.35 6.58
C ALA A 42 -13.63 -13.26 5.98
N VAL A 43 -13.49 -13.36 4.65
CA VAL A 43 -12.21 -13.44 3.97
C VAL A 43 -11.75 -12.03 3.60
N GLY A 44 -10.92 -11.41 4.46
CA GLY A 44 -10.14 -10.24 4.05
C GLY A 44 -10.18 -9.02 4.96
N VAL A 45 -10.96 -9.01 6.04
CA VAL A 45 -11.00 -7.86 6.97
C VAL A 45 -9.61 -7.53 7.54
N GLY A 46 -8.86 -8.56 7.99
CA GLY A 46 -7.50 -8.40 8.48
C GLY A 46 -6.49 -7.99 7.40
N LYS A 47 -6.65 -8.50 6.17
CA LYS A 47 -5.79 -8.15 5.02
C LYS A 47 -6.05 -6.72 4.56
N SER A 48 -7.31 -6.29 4.49
CA SER A 48 -7.71 -4.92 4.13
C SER A 48 -7.11 -3.89 5.08
N LYS A 49 -7.19 -4.14 6.40
CA LYS A 49 -6.60 -3.24 7.41
C LYS A 49 -5.08 -3.12 7.24
N LYS A 50 -4.38 -4.21 6.95
CA LYS A 50 -2.92 -4.19 6.70
C LYS A 50 -2.58 -3.43 5.42
N LEU A 51 -3.28 -3.69 4.32
CA LEU A 51 -3.07 -3.02 3.04
C LEU A 51 -3.32 -1.50 3.13
N LYS A 52 -4.36 -1.05 3.83
CA LYS A 52 -4.60 0.39 4.07
C LYS A 52 -3.45 1.05 4.84
N LYS A 53 -2.92 0.37 5.87
CA LYS A 53 -1.75 0.87 6.62
C LYS A 53 -0.50 0.94 5.76
N THR A 54 -0.28 -0.06 4.91
CA THR A 54 0.85 -0.04 3.97
C THR A 54 0.71 1.08 2.95
N LEU A 55 -0.48 1.28 2.37
CA LEU A 55 -0.76 2.38 1.45
C LEU A 55 -0.44 3.74 2.09
N ALA A 56 -0.89 3.96 3.33
CA ALA A 56 -0.58 5.19 4.06
C ALA A 56 0.93 5.41 4.20
N ARG A 57 1.71 4.38 4.56
CA ARG A 57 3.18 4.49 4.66
C ARG A 57 3.85 4.85 3.35
N ILE A 58 3.42 4.24 2.24
CA ILE A 58 3.98 4.52 0.91
C ILE A 58 3.73 5.99 0.55
N LEU A 59 2.50 6.48 0.75
CA LEU A 59 2.15 7.87 0.49
C LEU A 59 2.93 8.84 1.38
N THR A 60 3.11 8.52 2.66
CA THR A 60 3.96 9.32 3.56
C THR A 60 5.40 9.40 3.04
N VAL A 61 6.02 8.28 2.67
CA VAL A 61 7.40 8.27 2.15
C VAL A 61 7.50 9.00 0.81
N ALA A 62 6.52 8.84 -0.08
CA ALA A 62 6.50 9.57 -1.35
C ALA A 62 6.41 11.09 -1.12
N ASN A 63 5.57 11.53 -0.18
CA ASN A 63 5.47 12.94 0.20
C ASN A 63 6.76 13.45 0.87
N GLU A 64 7.37 12.67 1.77
CA GLU A 64 8.67 12.98 2.37
C GLU A 64 9.74 13.23 1.29
N LYS A 65 9.80 12.35 0.28
CA LYS A 65 10.75 12.47 -0.85
C LYS A 65 10.46 13.70 -1.70
N SER A 66 9.20 13.95 -2.00
CA SER A 66 8.78 15.13 -2.78
C SER A 66 9.18 16.42 -2.07
N ARG A 67 9.00 16.50 -0.75
CA ARG A 67 9.34 17.70 0.05
C ARG A 67 10.84 17.93 0.23
N LYS A 68 11.68 16.91 0.08
CA LYS A 68 13.16 17.07 0.12
C LYS A 68 13.75 17.56 -1.20
N LYS A 69 13.00 17.47 -2.29
CA LYS A 69 13.42 17.89 -3.63
C LYS A 69 13.11 19.37 -3.94
N GLY A 70 12.18 19.97 -3.19
CA GLY A 70 11.85 21.40 -3.24
C GLY A 70 12.47 22.14 -2.07
#